data_AF-A0A1G0QX84-F1
#
_entry.id   AF-A0A1G0QX84-F1
#
_cell.length_a   1.000
_cell.length_b   1.000
_cell.length_c   1.000
_cell.angle_alpha   90.00
_cell.angle_beta   90.00
_cell.angle_gamma   90.00
#
_symmetry.space_group_name_H-M   'P 1'
#
loop_
_entity.id
_entity.type
_entity.pdbx_description
1 polymer ?
#
loop_
_entity_poly.entity_id
_entity_poly.type
_entity_poly.pdbx_seq_one_letter_code
_entity_poly.pdbx_strand_id
1 'polypeptide(L)'
;MNKKNIFIRAIIVLIFAGSLNAQVKNSIYSMFGVGQLSDNSFGINKSLGGTGIAFQSGRSINYLNPASYLGILPNSFNMELGAYGIYSKSENANTSQADGDIKFSYFSAGYYCTVWWALSFGIVPFSSVDYVVNSNDEVGGELTSFEKKFTGTGGLNRVYVGNSFNIFEGLSVGFNASYIFGHITQTETASSSGSFSGYELKNERSAQSLYLDYGIQYSVTNNHWLYTIGVTYGASKKLNTTDDLEFIYNGETNPLEQDEQLNIKIPQKLGFGISVKKGNNFRAGSDYELGKWSTINFSYPNLDTKNSNRFSVGIEYSSGE
;
A
#
# COMPACT_ATOMS: atom_id res chain seq x y z
N MET A 1 9.36 -24.74 -37.01
CA MET A 1 9.12 -23.74 -35.94
C MET A 1 8.62 -24.44 -34.69
N ASN A 2 9.35 -24.35 -33.57
CA ASN A 2 9.01 -25.07 -32.34
C ASN A 2 7.69 -24.57 -31.74
N LYS A 3 6.74 -25.48 -31.46
CA LYS A 3 5.44 -25.18 -30.81
C LYS A 3 5.59 -24.39 -29.51
N LYS A 4 6.71 -24.57 -28.80
CA LYS A 4 7.11 -23.83 -27.60
C LYS A 4 7.27 -22.32 -27.84
N ASN A 5 7.77 -21.92 -29.01
CA ASN A 5 7.97 -20.51 -29.37
C ASN A 5 6.65 -19.81 -29.75
N ILE A 6 5.66 -20.56 -30.23
CA ILE A 6 4.33 -20.03 -30.55
C ILE A 6 3.55 -19.74 -29.26
N PHE A 7 3.64 -20.64 -28.27
CA PHE A 7 2.94 -20.48 -26.99
C PHE A 7 3.46 -19.27 -26.18
N ILE A 8 4.79 -19.08 -26.13
CA ILE A 8 5.40 -17.93 -25.46
C ILE A 8 4.98 -16.62 -26.14
N ARG A 9 4.95 -16.58 -27.48
CA ARG A 9 4.50 -15.40 -28.23
C ARG A 9 3.02 -15.10 -28.02
N ALA A 10 2.17 -16.12 -27.92
CA ALA A 10 0.74 -15.95 -27.66
C ALA A 10 0.46 -15.36 -26.27
N ILE A 11 1.20 -15.79 -25.25
CA ILE A 11 1.09 -15.25 -23.89
C ILE A 11 1.54 -13.78 -23.84
N ILE A 12 2.65 -13.44 -24.50
CA ILE A 12 3.14 -12.05 -24.56
C ILE A 12 2.11 -11.15 -25.26
N VAL A 13 1.49 -11.61 -26.35
CA VAL A 13 0.46 -10.83 -27.06
C VAL A 13 -0.81 -10.64 -26.21
N LEU A 14 -1.22 -11.63 -25.41
CA LEU A 14 -2.37 -11.49 -24.51
C LEU A 14 -2.13 -10.49 -23.36
N ILE A 15 -0.90 -10.39 -22.85
CA ILE A 15 -0.55 -9.45 -21.77
C ILE A 15 -0.55 -8.00 -22.29
N PHE A 16 -0.21 -7.77 -23.56
CA PHE A 16 -0.15 -6.43 -24.17
C PHE A 16 -1.49 -5.94 -24.76
N ALA A 17 -2.52 -6.78 -24.84
CA ALA A 17 -3.81 -6.43 -25.45
C ALA A 17 -4.73 -5.59 -24.53
N GLY A 18 -4.38 -5.40 -23.26
CA GLY A 18 -5.15 -4.56 -22.33
C GLY A 18 -4.66 -3.12 -22.34
N SER A 19 -5.54 -2.18 -22.69
CA SER A 19 -5.31 -0.75 -22.45
C SER A 19 -5.25 -0.50 -20.93
N LEU A 20 -4.04 -0.42 -20.37
CA LEU A 20 -3.80 -0.08 -18.97
C LEU A 20 -3.79 1.44 -18.80
N ASN A 21 -4.91 2.01 -18.39
CA ASN A 21 -4.97 3.38 -17.91
C ASN A 21 -4.74 3.37 -16.40
N ALA A 22 -3.51 3.62 -15.95
CA ALA A 22 -3.20 3.82 -14.54
C ALA A 22 -2.66 5.24 -14.36
N GLN A 23 -3.49 6.15 -13.83
CA GLN A 23 -3.07 7.45 -13.35
C GLN A 23 -3.29 7.46 -11.82
N VAL A 24 -2.22 7.59 -11.04
CA VAL A 24 -2.26 7.54 -9.56
C VAL A 24 -1.62 8.81 -8.99
N LYS A 25 -2.18 9.96 -9.34
CA LYS A 25 -1.90 11.23 -8.67
C LYS A 25 -3.23 11.94 -8.44
N ASN A 26 -3.42 12.58 -7.28
CA ASN A 26 -4.69 13.16 -6.83
C ASN A 26 -5.85 12.15 -6.77
N SER A 27 -5.61 11.03 -6.09
CA SER A 27 -6.64 10.01 -5.92
C SER A 27 -7.70 10.52 -4.95
N ILE A 28 -8.90 10.82 -5.45
CA ILE A 28 -10.06 11.20 -4.63
C ILE A 28 -10.36 10.11 -3.59
N TYR A 29 -10.00 8.86 -3.87
CA TYR A 29 -10.11 7.75 -2.92
C TYR A 29 -9.23 7.91 -1.67
N SER A 30 -8.17 8.72 -1.73
CA SER A 30 -7.30 8.99 -0.58
C SER A 30 -7.92 9.94 0.45
N MET A 31 -9.09 10.52 0.16
CA MET A 31 -9.83 11.39 1.07
C MET A 31 -10.36 10.65 2.30
N PHE A 32 -10.53 9.33 2.23
CA PHE A 32 -11.22 8.54 3.25
C PHE A 32 -10.28 7.70 4.10
N GLY A 33 -10.60 7.59 5.40
CA GLY A 33 -9.93 6.67 6.33
C GLY A 33 -8.44 6.97 6.51
N VAL A 34 -7.59 5.96 6.28
CA VAL A 34 -6.13 6.08 6.32
C VAL A 34 -5.54 6.69 5.05
N GLY A 35 -6.36 6.98 4.03
CA GLY A 35 -5.91 7.30 2.68
C GLY A 35 -5.70 6.06 1.80
N GLN A 36 -4.96 6.26 0.71
CA GLN A 36 -4.63 5.16 -0.20
C GLN A 36 -3.53 4.30 0.43
N LEU A 37 -3.77 3.00 0.57
CA LEU A 37 -2.76 2.07 1.07
C LEU A 37 -1.56 2.00 0.11
N SER A 38 -0.36 2.01 0.69
CA SER A 38 0.89 1.92 -0.06
C SER A 38 1.08 0.51 -0.64
N ASP A 39 1.59 0.44 -1.87
CA ASP A 39 2.09 -0.81 -2.43
C ASP A 39 3.44 -1.18 -1.79
N ASN A 40 3.40 -2.10 -0.83
CA ASN A 40 4.54 -2.54 -0.05
C ASN A 40 5.29 -3.72 -0.70
N SER A 41 5.15 -3.89 -2.02
CA SER A 41 5.94 -4.84 -2.80
C SER A 41 7.37 -4.31 -2.95
N PHE A 42 8.35 -5.07 -2.46
CA PHE A 42 9.77 -4.72 -2.60
C PHE A 42 10.30 -5.01 -4.00
N GLY A 43 11.45 -4.46 -4.37
CA GLY A 43 11.95 -4.33 -5.75
C GLY A 43 11.65 -5.52 -6.66
N ILE A 44 12.13 -6.71 -6.32
CA ILE A 44 11.88 -7.92 -7.12
C ILE A 44 10.38 -8.23 -7.24
N ASN A 45 9.65 -8.24 -6.13
CA ASN A 45 8.22 -8.57 -6.12
C ASN A 45 7.44 -7.52 -6.93
N LYS A 46 7.84 -6.25 -6.84
CA LYS A 46 7.23 -5.15 -7.60
C LYS A 46 7.39 -5.34 -9.10
N SER A 47 8.58 -5.75 -9.55
CA SER A 47 8.85 -6.15 -10.95
C SER A 47 8.02 -7.37 -11.40
N LEU A 48 7.54 -8.18 -10.45
CA LEU A 48 6.69 -9.35 -10.67
C LEU A 48 5.20 -9.05 -10.46
N GLY A 49 4.77 -7.81 -10.72
CA GLY A 49 3.38 -7.37 -10.55
C GLY A 49 2.92 -7.27 -9.09
N GLY A 50 3.88 -7.24 -8.16
CA GLY A 50 3.65 -7.34 -6.72
C GLY A 50 3.23 -8.74 -6.25
N THR A 51 3.56 -9.77 -7.04
CA THR A 51 3.43 -11.17 -6.64
C THR A 51 4.57 -11.55 -5.69
N GLY A 52 4.24 -12.16 -4.56
CA GLY A 52 5.20 -12.66 -3.60
C GLY A 52 4.64 -13.42 -2.40
N ILE A 53 3.34 -13.63 -2.24
CA ILE A 53 2.78 -14.33 -1.05
C ILE A 53 3.39 -15.73 -0.88
N ALA A 54 3.65 -16.43 -1.98
CA ALA A 54 4.30 -17.74 -1.98
C ALA A 54 5.79 -17.72 -2.39
N PHE A 55 6.42 -16.55 -2.58
CA PHE A 55 7.85 -16.47 -2.86
C PHE A 55 8.66 -16.48 -1.57
N GLN A 56 9.80 -17.16 -1.59
CA GLN A 56 10.80 -17.11 -0.53
C GLN A 56 11.75 -15.92 -0.75
N SER A 57 12.24 -15.28 0.32
CA SER A 57 13.04 -14.05 0.24
C SER A 57 14.34 -14.21 -0.59
N GLY A 58 15.17 -15.23 -0.31
CA GLY A 58 16.43 -15.42 -1.02
C GLY A 58 17.39 -14.23 -0.81
N ARG A 59 17.72 -13.53 -1.91
CA ARG A 59 18.59 -12.34 -1.90
C ARG A 59 17.84 -11.03 -1.67
N SER A 60 16.51 -11.06 -1.68
CA SER A 60 15.69 -9.87 -1.46
C SER A 60 14.66 -10.12 -0.36
N ILE A 61 14.40 -9.16 0.51
CA ILE A 61 13.44 -9.33 1.59
C ILE A 61 12.04 -9.33 1.01
N ASN A 62 11.30 -10.42 1.21
CA ASN A 62 9.91 -10.48 0.81
C ASN A 62 9.00 -10.10 1.99
N TYR A 63 8.71 -8.81 2.11
CA TYR A 63 7.83 -8.28 3.16
C TYR A 63 6.36 -8.73 3.04
N LEU A 64 5.93 -9.18 1.85
CA LEU A 64 4.51 -9.51 1.58
C LEU A 64 4.01 -10.69 2.42
N ASN A 65 4.90 -11.62 2.81
CA ASN A 65 4.58 -12.72 3.69
C ASN A 65 5.72 -12.94 4.69
N PRO A 66 5.55 -12.65 6.00
CA PRO A 66 6.64 -12.78 6.97
C PRO A 66 7.19 -14.21 7.10
N ALA A 67 6.44 -15.25 6.73
CA ALA A 67 6.94 -16.63 6.72
C ALA A 67 8.02 -16.88 5.66
N SER A 68 8.21 -15.96 4.72
CA SER A 68 9.23 -16.08 3.67
C SER A 68 10.65 -15.74 4.14
N TYR A 69 10.81 -15.12 5.31
CA TYR A 69 12.14 -14.68 5.78
C TYR A 69 13.08 -15.85 6.05
N LEU A 70 12.58 -17.05 6.35
CA LEU A 70 13.40 -18.26 6.39
C LEU A 70 13.99 -18.67 5.05
N GLY A 71 13.49 -18.10 3.95
CA GLY A 71 14.10 -18.23 2.64
C GLY A 71 15.32 -17.33 2.42
N ILE A 72 15.68 -16.45 3.36
CA ILE A 72 16.94 -15.69 3.30
C ILE A 72 18.10 -16.68 3.27
N LEU A 73 19.14 -16.38 2.48
CA LEU A 73 20.31 -17.25 2.39
C LEU A 73 20.96 -17.45 3.77
N PRO A 74 21.38 -18.69 4.13
CA PRO A 74 22.05 -18.93 5.39
C PRO A 74 23.27 -18.02 5.59
N ASN A 75 23.50 -17.59 6.84
CA ASN A 75 24.58 -16.70 7.25
C ASN A 75 24.68 -15.39 6.45
N SER A 76 23.57 -14.94 5.87
CA SER A 76 23.52 -13.71 5.07
C SER A 76 22.74 -12.61 5.80
N PHE A 77 23.18 -11.37 5.58
CA PHE A 77 22.50 -10.16 6.01
C PHE A 77 22.11 -9.36 4.77
N ASN A 78 20.81 -9.26 4.51
CA ASN A 78 20.28 -8.53 3.37
C ASN A 78 19.85 -7.14 3.84
N MET A 79 20.21 -6.10 3.09
CA MET A 79 19.72 -4.74 3.28
C MET A 79 19.21 -4.20 1.96
N GLU A 80 18.08 -3.51 2.02
CA GLU A 80 17.45 -2.89 0.87
C GLU A 80 16.91 -1.51 1.21
N LEU A 81 17.04 -0.61 0.24
CA LEU A 81 16.39 0.69 0.24
C LEU A 81 15.71 0.88 -1.11
N GLY A 82 14.45 1.28 -1.07
CA GLY A 82 13.64 1.54 -2.25
C GLY A 82 13.20 3.01 -2.29
N ALA A 83 13.21 3.59 -3.48
CA ALA A 83 12.58 4.86 -3.82
C ALA A 83 11.88 4.71 -5.17
N TYR A 84 10.84 5.51 -5.41
CA TYR A 84 10.15 5.54 -6.70
C TYR A 84 9.82 6.97 -7.10
N GLY A 85 9.82 7.22 -8.41
CA GLY A 85 9.37 8.48 -8.99
C GLY A 85 7.97 8.35 -9.57
N ILE A 86 7.12 9.35 -9.36
CA ILE A 86 5.86 9.50 -10.08
C ILE A 86 6.02 10.67 -11.04
N TYR A 87 5.71 10.43 -12.32
CA TYR A 87 5.51 11.49 -13.29
C TYR A 87 4.05 11.45 -13.74
N SER A 88 3.36 12.58 -13.63
CA SER A 88 1.96 12.72 -14.02
C SER A 88 1.82 13.86 -15.00
N LYS A 89 1.04 13.64 -16.07
CA LYS A 89 0.68 14.67 -17.03
C LYS A 89 -0.83 14.76 -17.14
N SER A 90 -1.38 15.91 -16.81
CA SER A 90 -2.80 16.23 -16.90
C SER A 90 -3.01 17.17 -18.07
N GLU A 91 -3.86 16.77 -19.01
CA GLU A 91 -4.16 17.56 -20.21
C GLU A 91 -5.67 17.77 -20.35
N ASN A 92 -6.06 19.01 -20.59
CA ASN A 92 -7.38 19.42 -21.07
C ASN A 92 -7.21 20.19 -22.39
N ALA A 93 -8.31 20.51 -23.08
CA ALA A 93 -8.29 21.13 -24.42
C ALA A 93 -7.39 22.37 -24.56
N ASN A 94 -7.15 23.11 -23.47
CA ASN A 94 -6.39 24.36 -23.47
C ASN A 94 -5.15 24.34 -22.56
N THR A 95 -4.95 23.30 -21.75
CA THR A 95 -3.90 23.29 -20.70
C THR A 95 -3.24 21.92 -20.58
N SER A 96 -1.92 21.91 -20.47
CA SER A 96 -1.10 20.74 -20.20
C SER A 96 -0.24 21.02 -18.98
N GLN A 97 -0.40 20.24 -17.92
CA GLN A 97 0.43 20.31 -16.73
C GLN A 97 1.19 18.99 -16.56
N ALA A 98 2.49 19.09 -16.30
CA ALA A 98 3.34 17.95 -15.99
C ALA A 98 3.97 18.15 -14.62
N ASP A 99 3.85 17.15 -13.76
CA ASP A 99 4.45 17.14 -12.44
C ASP A 99 5.29 15.89 -12.23
N GLY A 100 6.42 16.04 -11.55
CA GLY A 100 7.27 14.94 -11.09
C GLY A 100 7.43 14.97 -9.57
N ASP A 101 7.49 13.80 -8.94
CA ASP A 101 7.78 13.65 -7.51
C ASP A 101 8.64 12.40 -7.29
N ILE A 102 9.53 12.44 -6.29
CA ILE A 102 10.37 11.30 -5.88
C ILE A 102 10.02 10.97 -4.44
N LYS A 103 9.52 9.76 -4.22
CA LYS A 103 9.04 9.29 -2.93
C LYS A 103 9.91 8.15 -2.40
N PHE A 104 10.10 8.15 -1.08
CA PHE A 104 10.66 7.02 -0.36
C PHE A 104 9.69 5.83 -0.44
N SER A 105 10.22 4.63 -0.73
CA SER A 105 9.41 3.41 -0.84
C SER A 105 9.52 2.55 0.41
N TYR A 106 10.73 2.24 0.85
CA TYR A 106 10.97 1.41 2.04
C TYR A 106 12.46 1.38 2.37
N PHE A 107 12.76 1.06 3.62
CA PHE A 107 14.06 0.55 4.05
C PHE A 107 13.82 -0.73 4.83
N SER A 108 14.62 -1.75 4.55
CA SER A 108 14.45 -3.05 5.18
C SER A 108 15.78 -3.78 5.30
N ALA A 109 15.97 -4.45 6.43
CA ALA A 109 17.07 -5.36 6.67
C ALA A 109 16.54 -6.72 7.13
N GLY A 110 17.29 -7.78 6.84
CA GLY A 110 16.88 -9.15 7.12
C GLY A 110 18.09 -10.02 7.43
N TYR A 111 17.95 -10.88 8.42
CA TYR A 111 19.03 -11.75 8.88
C TYR A 111 18.53 -13.17 9.09
N TYR A 112 19.30 -14.13 8.57
CA TYR A 112 19.12 -15.54 8.86
C TYR A 112 19.84 -15.88 10.17
N CYS A 113 19.09 -15.96 11.27
CA CYS A 113 19.66 -16.14 12.60
C CYS A 113 20.09 -17.59 12.85
N THR A 114 19.19 -18.54 12.59
CA THR A 114 19.40 -19.98 12.80
C THR A 114 18.64 -20.80 11.75
N VAL A 115 18.82 -22.12 11.75
CA VAL A 115 18.11 -23.03 10.85
C VAL A 115 16.58 -22.98 11.01
N TRP A 116 16.09 -22.54 12.16
CA TRP A 116 14.67 -22.49 12.48
C TRP A 116 14.14 -21.07 12.69
N TRP A 117 14.98 -20.03 12.59
CA TRP A 117 14.57 -18.65 12.81
C TRP A 117 15.29 -17.65 11.90
N ALA A 118 14.50 -16.77 11.29
CA ALA A 118 14.98 -15.59 10.58
C ALA A 118 14.16 -14.37 11.02
N LEU A 119 14.79 -13.19 10.94
CA LEU A 119 14.14 -11.93 11.29
C LEU A 119 14.30 -10.90 10.18
N SER A 120 13.41 -9.91 10.19
CA SER A 120 13.51 -8.72 9.35
C SER A 120 13.04 -7.49 10.12
N PHE A 121 13.59 -6.33 9.83
CA PHE A 121 13.10 -5.07 10.39
C PHE A 121 13.21 -3.98 9.34
N GLY A 122 12.37 -2.96 9.46
CA GLY A 122 12.38 -1.89 8.49
C GLY A 122 11.35 -0.81 8.76
N ILE A 123 11.36 0.19 7.88
CA ILE A 123 10.38 1.26 7.82
C ILE A 123 9.77 1.28 6.42
N VAL A 124 8.44 1.33 6.38
CA VAL A 124 7.66 1.28 5.14
C VAL A 124 6.51 2.28 5.28
N PRO A 125 6.20 3.10 4.26
CA PRO A 125 4.96 3.86 4.23
C PRO A 125 3.77 2.90 4.32
N PHE A 126 2.79 3.20 5.16
CA PHE A 126 1.56 2.42 5.29
C PHE A 126 0.47 2.92 4.35
N SER A 127 0.28 4.23 4.28
CA SER A 127 -0.70 4.89 3.42
C SER A 127 -0.29 6.31 3.09
N SER A 128 -0.88 6.86 2.03
CA SER A 128 -0.70 8.27 1.63
C SER A 128 -2.03 8.95 1.37
N VAL A 129 -2.12 10.22 1.76
CA VAL A 129 -3.24 11.11 1.45
C VAL A 129 -2.72 12.21 0.53
N ASP A 130 -3.32 12.33 -0.65
CA ASP A 130 -2.93 13.31 -1.66
C ASP A 130 -4.13 13.55 -2.58
N TYR A 131 -4.94 14.57 -2.26
CA TYR A 131 -6.09 14.97 -3.05
C TYR A 131 -6.31 16.49 -3.03
N VAL A 132 -6.87 16.98 -4.13
CA VAL A 132 -7.41 18.33 -4.26
C VAL A 132 -8.76 18.22 -4.96
N VAL A 133 -9.82 18.68 -4.30
CA VAL A 133 -11.18 18.69 -4.84
C VAL A 133 -11.72 20.10 -4.74
N ASN A 134 -12.12 20.67 -5.89
CA ASN A 134 -12.82 21.95 -5.94
C ASN A 134 -14.32 21.68 -6.05
N SER A 135 -15.12 22.40 -5.27
CA SER A 135 -16.58 22.34 -5.28
C SER A 135 -17.15 23.74 -5.32
N ASN A 136 -18.25 23.93 -6.04
CA ASN A 136 -19.01 25.17 -6.00
C ASN A 136 -20.22 24.93 -5.09
N ASP A 137 -20.33 25.70 -4.01
CA ASP A 137 -21.51 25.69 -3.14
C ASP A 137 -22.35 26.94 -3.38
N GLU A 138 -23.67 26.81 -3.25
CA GLU A 138 -24.62 27.91 -3.30
C GLU A 138 -25.07 28.26 -1.87
N VAL A 139 -25.04 29.55 -1.51
CA VAL A 139 -25.61 30.00 -0.23
C VAL A 139 -27.13 30.00 -0.37
N GLY A 140 -27.84 29.26 0.50
CA GLY A 140 -29.30 29.28 0.51
C GLY A 140 -29.85 30.69 0.74
N GLY A 141 -30.39 31.31 -0.31
CA GLY A 141 -30.99 32.64 -0.27
C GLY A 141 -30.24 33.75 -1.02
N GLU A 142 -29.05 33.51 -1.58
CA GLU A 142 -28.35 34.44 -2.49
C GLU A 142 -28.04 33.78 -3.85
N LEU A 143 -27.95 34.58 -4.93
CA LEU A 143 -27.59 34.12 -6.29
C LEU A 143 -26.06 33.93 -6.48
N THR A 144 -25.30 33.94 -5.39
CA THR A 144 -23.83 33.93 -5.39
C THR A 144 -23.30 32.54 -5.01
N SER A 145 -22.70 31.86 -5.99
CA SER A 145 -21.92 30.65 -5.78
C SER A 145 -20.54 31.00 -5.20
N PHE A 146 -20.02 30.19 -4.28
CA PHE A 146 -18.65 30.32 -3.79
C PHE A 146 -17.86 29.03 -4.01
N GLU A 147 -16.58 29.19 -4.34
CA GLU A 147 -15.67 28.06 -4.58
C GLU A 147 -15.07 27.61 -3.25
N LYS A 148 -15.30 26.34 -2.92
CA LYS A 148 -14.62 25.62 -1.84
C LYS A 148 -13.54 24.75 -2.44
N LYS A 149 -12.38 24.74 -1.79
CA LYS A 149 -11.27 23.85 -2.11
C LYS A 149 -10.97 22.97 -0.91
N PHE A 150 -11.07 21.66 -1.13
CA PHE A 150 -10.69 20.63 -0.16
C PHE A 150 -9.33 20.07 -0.57
N THR A 151 -8.37 20.14 0.33
CA THR A 151 -7.02 19.59 0.13
C THR A 151 -6.72 18.61 1.25
N GLY A 152 -6.12 17.47 0.91
CA GLY A 152 -5.60 16.54 1.91
C GLY A 152 -4.19 16.11 1.60
N THR A 153 -3.34 16.12 2.63
CA THR A 153 -1.93 15.75 2.54
C THR A 153 -1.49 14.89 3.72
N GLY A 154 -0.31 14.28 3.61
CA GLY A 154 0.29 13.46 4.67
C GLY A 154 0.08 11.97 4.42
N GLY A 155 0.01 11.20 5.50
CA GLY A 155 -0.08 9.75 5.45
C GLY A 155 0.48 9.08 6.68
N LEU A 156 0.41 7.75 6.68
CA LEU A 156 0.89 6.94 7.78
C LEU A 156 2.12 6.16 7.35
N ASN A 157 3.07 6.02 8.26
CA ASN A 157 4.24 5.16 8.14
C ASN A 157 4.14 4.01 9.13
N ARG A 158 4.89 2.95 8.86
CA ARG A 158 5.06 1.85 9.82
C ARG A 158 6.52 1.49 9.97
N VAL A 159 6.94 1.31 11.21
CA VAL A 159 8.16 0.57 11.55
C VAL A 159 7.78 -0.84 11.96
N TYR A 160 8.59 -1.82 11.62
CA TYR A 160 8.28 -3.21 11.92
C TYR A 160 9.50 -4.02 12.36
N VAL A 161 9.21 -5.04 13.16
CA VAL A 161 10.10 -6.18 13.43
C VAL A 161 9.32 -7.45 13.11
N GLY A 162 9.86 -8.22 12.19
CA GLY A 162 9.29 -9.43 11.64
C GLY A 162 10.10 -10.65 12.03
N ASN A 163 9.41 -11.74 12.31
CA ASN A 163 10.01 -13.02 12.67
C ASN A 163 9.40 -14.14 11.83
N SER A 164 10.23 -15.10 11.45
CA SER A 164 9.85 -16.30 10.72
C SER A 164 10.44 -17.53 11.39
N PHE A 165 9.61 -18.54 11.62
CA PHE A 165 9.98 -19.78 12.32
C PHE A 165 9.66 -21.01 11.47
N ASN A 166 10.56 -21.99 11.52
CA ASN A 166 10.40 -23.27 10.85
C ASN A 166 9.74 -24.22 11.85
N ILE A 167 8.53 -24.68 11.56
CA ILE A 167 7.78 -25.53 12.49
C ILE A 167 8.07 -27.01 12.21
N PHE A 168 8.05 -27.39 10.93
CA PHE A 168 8.47 -28.70 10.44
C PHE A 168 8.93 -28.56 8.99
N GLU A 169 9.54 -29.60 8.44
CA GLU A 169 10.11 -29.56 7.10
C GLU A 169 9.10 -29.05 6.06
N GLY A 170 9.46 -27.93 5.42
CA GLY A 170 8.65 -27.25 4.43
C GLY A 170 7.64 -26.24 4.99
N LEU A 171 7.24 -26.29 6.27
CA LEU A 171 6.30 -25.32 6.86
C LEU A 171 7.01 -24.22 7.63
N SER A 172 6.92 -23.00 7.11
CA SER A 172 7.27 -21.79 7.84
C SER A 172 6.05 -20.99 8.25
N VAL A 173 6.13 -20.38 9.43
CA VAL A 173 5.16 -19.41 9.94
C VAL A 173 5.89 -18.13 10.30
N GLY A 174 5.24 -16.99 10.17
CA GLY A 174 5.84 -15.72 10.51
C GLY A 174 4.83 -14.68 10.93
N PHE A 175 5.33 -13.64 11.58
CA PHE A 175 4.54 -12.46 11.91
C PHE A 175 5.40 -11.20 11.82
N ASN A 176 4.76 -10.08 11.48
CA ASN A 176 5.33 -8.74 11.59
C ASN A 176 4.64 -8.00 12.72
N ALA A 177 5.39 -7.62 13.76
CA ALA A 177 4.93 -6.67 14.75
C ALA A 177 5.29 -5.26 14.29
N SER A 178 4.32 -4.36 14.26
CA SER A 178 4.53 -3.01 13.73
C SER A 178 3.93 -1.93 14.58
N TYR A 179 4.56 -0.77 14.52
CA TYR A 179 4.03 0.48 15.04
C TYR A 179 3.70 1.37 13.85
N ILE A 180 2.41 1.65 13.68
CA ILE A 180 1.88 2.58 12.68
C ILE A 180 1.81 3.96 13.32
N PHE A 181 2.28 4.98 12.62
CA PHE A 181 2.29 6.37 13.08
C PHE A 181 2.30 7.35 11.90
N GLY A 182 1.76 8.54 12.11
CA GLY A 182 1.79 9.63 11.13
C GLY A 182 0.66 10.62 11.37
N HIS A 183 0.55 11.58 10.46
CA HIS A 183 -0.51 12.57 10.47
C HIS A 183 -1.13 12.71 9.09
N ILE A 184 -2.41 13.04 9.07
CA ILE A 184 -3.18 13.38 7.89
C ILE A 184 -3.73 14.79 8.12
N THR A 185 -3.43 15.71 7.21
CA THR A 185 -3.92 17.08 7.27
C THR A 185 -5.00 17.24 6.21
N GLN A 186 -6.17 17.72 6.63
CA GLN A 186 -7.28 18.06 5.75
C GLN A 186 -7.58 19.55 5.89
N THR A 187 -7.61 20.26 4.77
CA THR A 187 -7.85 21.70 4.73
C THR A 187 -9.02 21.99 3.81
N GLU A 188 -10.01 22.72 4.31
CA GLU A 188 -11.07 23.34 3.54
C GLU A 188 -10.79 24.84 3.48
N THR A 189 -10.74 25.41 2.28
CA THR A 189 -10.68 26.86 2.08
C THR A 189 -11.85 27.33 1.23
N ALA A 190 -12.36 28.53 1.51
CA ALA A 190 -13.34 29.20 0.66
C ALA A 190 -12.77 30.48 0.06
N SER A 191 -12.81 30.57 -1.27
CA SER A 191 -12.35 31.72 -2.04
C SER A 191 -13.48 32.28 -2.90
N SER A 192 -14.13 33.36 -2.45
CA SER A 192 -15.01 34.19 -3.29
C SER A 192 -15.17 35.59 -2.69
N SER A 193 -15.55 36.59 -3.49
CA SER A 193 -15.84 37.96 -3.09
C SER A 193 -17.14 38.07 -2.30
N GLY A 194 -17.09 38.52 -1.04
CA GLY A 194 -18.27 38.71 -0.17
C GLY A 194 -17.96 38.42 1.31
N SER A 195 -18.99 38.43 2.16
CA SER A 195 -18.85 38.28 3.63
C SER A 195 -18.26 36.94 4.11
N PHE A 196 -18.18 35.93 3.25
CA PHE A 196 -17.64 34.59 3.55
C PHE A 196 -16.25 34.35 2.94
N SER A 197 -15.58 35.39 2.43
CA SER A 197 -14.23 35.29 1.87
C SER A 197 -13.18 35.09 2.96
N GLY A 198 -12.25 34.15 2.79
CA GLY A 198 -11.00 34.14 3.55
C GLY A 198 -11.02 33.34 4.86
N TYR A 199 -11.86 32.30 4.95
CA TYR A 199 -11.72 31.29 5.99
C TYR A 199 -10.94 30.06 5.50
N GLU A 200 -10.20 29.46 6.43
CA GLU A 200 -9.56 28.16 6.30
C GLU A 200 -9.95 27.32 7.51
N LEU A 201 -10.48 26.12 7.27
CA LEU A 201 -10.71 25.11 8.30
C LEU A 201 -9.67 24.01 8.10
N LYS A 202 -8.79 23.83 9.07
CA LYS A 202 -7.70 22.87 9.02
C LYS A 202 -7.88 21.84 10.13
N ASN A 203 -7.90 20.56 9.76
CA ASN A 203 -7.92 19.44 10.68
C ASN A 203 -6.64 18.62 10.52
N GLU A 204 -5.78 18.61 11.53
CA GLU A 204 -4.64 17.72 11.60
C GLU A 204 -4.96 16.52 12.49
N ARG A 205 -5.05 15.35 11.85
CA ARG A 205 -5.29 14.08 12.53
C ARG A 205 -4.01 13.29 12.67
N SER A 206 -3.52 13.16 13.89
CA SER A 206 -2.46 12.21 14.24
C SER A 206 -3.04 10.83 14.50
N ALA A 207 -2.43 9.78 13.95
CA ALA A 207 -2.87 8.40 14.17
C ALA A 207 -1.70 7.50 14.55
N GLN A 208 -1.90 6.64 15.55
CA GLN A 208 -0.90 5.67 15.97
C GLN A 208 -1.50 4.37 16.50
N SER A 209 -0.85 3.23 16.26
CA SER A 209 -1.22 1.94 16.87
C SER A 209 -0.19 0.84 16.63
N LEU A 210 -0.19 -0.14 17.54
CA LEU A 210 0.39 -1.45 17.28
C LEU A 210 -0.50 -2.26 16.33
N TYR A 211 0.15 -2.95 15.40
CA TYR A 211 -0.50 -3.73 14.36
C TYR A 211 0.30 -5.00 14.04
N LEU A 212 -0.42 -6.09 13.78
CA LEU A 212 0.15 -7.43 13.55
C LEU A 212 -0.31 -7.98 12.21
N ASP A 213 0.66 -8.42 11.41
CA ASP A 213 0.44 -9.24 10.22
C ASP A 213 1.00 -10.64 10.43
N TYR A 214 0.36 -11.64 9.85
CA TYR A 214 0.75 -13.04 9.95
C TYR A 214 0.93 -13.66 8.57
N GLY A 215 1.77 -14.68 8.53
CA GLY A 215 2.13 -15.38 7.30
C GLY A 215 2.39 -16.85 7.55
N ILE A 216 2.04 -17.67 6.56
CA ILE A 216 2.34 -19.09 6.52
C ILE A 216 2.83 -19.41 5.11
N GLN A 217 3.86 -20.24 4.98
CA GLN A 217 4.26 -20.86 3.72
C GLN A 217 4.50 -22.35 3.91
N TYR A 218 4.08 -23.15 2.92
CA TYR A 218 4.42 -24.55 2.84
C TYR A 218 5.10 -24.86 1.51
N SER A 219 6.32 -25.38 1.58
CA SER A 219 7.19 -25.63 0.44
C SER A 219 7.57 -27.10 0.31
N VAL A 220 7.48 -27.64 -0.91
CA VAL A 220 7.87 -29.02 -1.23
C VAL A 220 8.83 -29.02 -2.42
N THR A 221 9.94 -29.74 -2.27
CA THR A 221 10.92 -29.91 -3.36
C THR A 221 10.70 -31.24 -4.06
N ASN A 222 10.58 -31.22 -5.39
CA ASN A 222 10.46 -32.41 -6.23
C ASN A 222 11.20 -32.20 -7.56
N ASN A 223 12.12 -33.10 -7.93
CA ASN A 223 12.84 -33.08 -9.21
C ASN A 223 13.48 -31.71 -9.57
N HIS A 224 14.14 -31.07 -8.61
CA HIS A 224 14.74 -29.72 -8.73
C HIS A 224 13.74 -28.55 -8.84
N TRP A 225 12.46 -28.83 -8.69
CA TRP A 225 11.41 -27.83 -8.59
C TRP A 225 11.02 -27.65 -7.13
N LEU A 226 10.89 -26.39 -6.72
CA LEU A 226 10.34 -26.00 -5.43
C LEU A 226 8.94 -25.46 -5.67
N TYR A 227 7.94 -26.10 -5.09
CA TYR A 227 6.55 -25.66 -5.10
C TYR A 227 6.22 -25.08 -3.74
N THR A 228 5.61 -23.89 -3.71
CA THR A 228 5.23 -23.24 -2.46
C THR A 228 3.79 -22.76 -2.54
N ILE A 229 3.05 -22.95 -1.47
CA ILE A 229 1.78 -22.28 -1.22
C ILE A 229 1.98 -21.32 -0.05
N GLY A 230 1.28 -20.18 -0.06
CA GLY A 230 1.38 -19.17 0.97
C GLY A 230 0.03 -18.60 1.35
N VAL A 231 -0.13 -18.24 2.62
CA VAL A 231 -1.30 -17.55 3.15
C VAL A 231 -0.82 -16.38 4.02
N THR A 232 -1.50 -15.25 3.91
CA THR A 232 -1.25 -14.08 4.75
C THR A 232 -2.54 -13.56 5.38
N TYR A 233 -2.39 -12.99 6.57
CA TYR A 233 -3.50 -12.47 7.35
C TYR A 233 -3.15 -11.15 8.03
N GLY A 234 -3.91 -10.11 7.75
CA GLY A 234 -3.85 -8.82 8.45
C GLY A 234 -5.12 -8.63 9.29
N ALA A 235 -4.94 -8.35 10.58
CA ALA A 235 -6.05 -8.17 11.51
C ALA A 235 -6.75 -6.82 11.31
N SER A 236 -8.07 -6.76 11.46
CA SER A 236 -8.77 -5.46 11.51
C SER A 236 -8.35 -4.69 12.75
N LYS A 237 -8.07 -3.39 12.61
CA LYS A 237 -7.58 -2.55 13.72
C LYS A 237 -8.16 -1.15 13.67
N LYS A 238 -8.74 -0.70 14.77
CA LYS A 238 -9.02 0.73 15.02
C LYS A 238 -7.73 1.41 15.44
N LEU A 239 -7.38 2.52 14.80
CA LEU A 239 -6.24 3.34 15.17
C LEU A 239 -6.60 4.27 16.33
N ASN A 240 -5.62 4.59 17.17
CA ASN A 240 -5.76 5.65 18.16
C ASN A 240 -5.48 6.96 17.45
N THR A 241 -6.44 7.89 17.49
CA THR A 241 -6.39 9.14 16.76
C THR A 241 -6.54 10.32 17.70
N THR A 242 -5.85 11.41 17.39
CA THR A 242 -6.02 12.72 18.02
C THR A 242 -6.21 13.74 16.92
N ASP A 243 -7.21 14.60 17.07
CA ASP A 243 -7.57 15.63 16.10
C ASP A 243 -7.23 17.00 16.68
N ASP A 244 -6.63 17.85 15.84
CA ASP A 244 -6.38 19.26 16.11
C ASP A 244 -7.08 20.08 15.02
N LEU A 245 -8.15 20.79 15.42
CA LEU A 245 -9.03 21.52 14.51
C LEU A 245 -8.83 23.02 14.70
N GLU A 246 -8.42 23.69 13.63
CA GLU A 246 -8.13 25.11 13.58
C GLU A 246 -9.09 25.79 12.60
N PHE A 247 -9.75 26.86 13.04
CA PHE A 247 -10.46 27.79 12.18
C PHE A 247 -9.65 29.08 12.05
N ILE A 248 -9.22 29.37 10.82
CA ILE A 248 -8.39 30.52 10.50
C ILE A 248 -9.23 31.49 9.69
N TYR A 249 -9.33 32.74 10.16
CA TYR A 249 -10.04 33.80 9.44
C TYR A 249 -9.25 35.10 9.54
N ASN A 250 -8.99 35.74 8.39
CA ASN A 250 -8.18 36.96 8.30
C ASN A 250 -6.79 36.88 9.00
N GLY A 251 -6.21 35.68 9.08
CA GLY A 251 -4.91 35.44 9.71
C GLY A 251 -4.96 35.21 11.23
N GLU A 252 -6.14 35.22 11.85
CA GLU A 252 -6.32 34.80 13.25
C GLU A 252 -6.69 33.32 13.32
N THR A 253 -5.93 32.55 14.11
CA THR A 253 -6.18 31.12 14.35
C THR A 253 -7.00 30.93 15.62
N ASN A 254 -8.15 30.29 15.48
CA ASN A 254 -9.04 29.93 16.58
C ASN A 254 -9.11 28.39 16.68
N PRO A 255 -8.59 27.78 17.77
CA PRO A 255 -8.74 26.35 17.97
C PRO A 255 -10.21 26.00 18.24
N LEU A 256 -10.69 24.91 17.65
CA LEU A 256 -12.04 24.40 17.82
C LEU A 256 -12.01 23.08 18.60
N GLU A 257 -12.88 22.93 19.58
CA GLU A 257 -13.08 21.64 20.25
C GLU A 257 -13.93 20.72 19.35
N GLN A 258 -13.44 19.50 19.11
CA GLN A 258 -14.16 18.48 18.36
C GLN A 258 -14.69 17.40 19.32
N ASP A 259 -16.01 17.33 19.46
CA ASP A 259 -16.70 16.41 20.38
C ASP A 259 -16.72 14.94 19.86
N GLU A 260 -16.61 14.74 18.53
CA GLU A 260 -16.59 13.41 17.91
C GLU A 260 -15.28 13.14 17.15
N GLN A 261 -14.45 12.25 17.68
CA GLN A 261 -13.29 11.72 16.98
C GLN A 261 -13.73 10.78 15.84
N LEU A 262 -13.34 11.08 14.60
CA LEU A 262 -13.58 10.18 13.47
C LEU A 262 -12.71 8.93 13.61
N ASN A 263 -13.36 7.78 13.65
CA ASN A 263 -12.68 6.50 13.84
C ASN A 263 -11.96 6.06 12.56
N ILE A 264 -10.63 6.12 12.54
CA ILE A 264 -9.84 5.50 11.48
C ILE A 264 -9.68 4.00 11.77
N LYS A 265 -10.04 3.16 10.79
CA LYS A 265 -9.93 1.70 10.87
C LYS A 265 -9.15 1.13 9.68
N ILE A 266 -8.34 0.13 9.96
CA ILE A 266 -7.67 -0.74 8.98
C ILE A 266 -8.53 -1.98 8.81
N PRO A 267 -8.88 -2.39 7.58
CA PRO A 267 -9.70 -3.56 7.34
C PRO A 267 -8.92 -4.85 7.57
N GLN A 268 -9.66 -5.93 7.78
CA GLN A 268 -9.10 -7.27 7.70
C GLN A 268 -8.58 -7.53 6.26
N LYS A 269 -7.38 -8.09 6.15
CA LYS A 269 -6.78 -8.49 4.86
C LYS A 269 -6.48 -9.99 4.85
N LEU A 270 -6.80 -10.65 3.74
CA LEU A 270 -6.50 -12.06 3.50
C LEU A 270 -5.76 -12.19 2.18
N GLY A 271 -4.70 -12.99 2.15
CA GLY A 271 -3.93 -13.25 0.95
C GLY A 271 -3.65 -14.73 0.77
N PHE A 272 -3.67 -15.19 -0.48
CA PHE A 272 -3.31 -16.53 -0.88
C PHE A 272 -2.38 -16.47 -2.08
N GLY A 273 -1.36 -17.32 -2.11
CA GLY A 273 -0.40 -17.37 -3.20
C GLY A 273 0.05 -18.78 -3.51
N ILE A 274 0.44 -19.00 -4.76
CA ILE A 274 1.13 -20.21 -5.21
C ILE A 274 2.36 -19.83 -6.01
N SER A 275 3.42 -20.61 -5.88
CA SER A 275 4.64 -20.41 -6.66
C SER A 275 5.34 -21.70 -7.02
N VAL A 276 6.14 -21.60 -8.08
CA VAL A 276 7.05 -22.64 -8.54
C VAL A 276 8.40 -22.01 -8.88
N LYS A 277 9.48 -22.65 -8.46
CA LYS A 277 10.86 -22.22 -8.71
C LYS A 277 11.71 -23.39 -9.18
N LYS A 278 12.61 -23.17 -10.14
CA LYS A 278 13.59 -24.14 -10.61
C LYS A 278 14.99 -23.55 -10.52
N GLY A 279 15.78 -24.01 -9.56
CA GLY A 279 17.11 -23.45 -9.29
C GLY A 279 17.06 -21.93 -9.13
N ASN A 280 18.03 -21.22 -9.70
CA ASN A 280 18.06 -19.75 -9.73
C ASN A 280 17.62 -19.15 -11.08
N ASN A 281 17.21 -20.00 -12.02
CA ASN A 281 16.98 -19.60 -13.41
C ASN A 281 15.52 -19.31 -13.73
N PHE A 282 14.59 -19.82 -12.93
CA PHE A 282 13.17 -19.66 -13.19
C PHE A 282 12.37 -19.61 -11.90
N ARG A 283 11.46 -18.66 -11.82
CA ARG A 283 10.33 -18.70 -10.88
C ARG A 283 9.09 -18.11 -11.50
N ALA A 284 7.94 -18.62 -11.10
CA ALA A 284 6.65 -18.07 -11.46
C ALA A 284 5.70 -18.21 -10.27
N GLY A 285 4.73 -17.31 -10.18
CA GLY A 285 3.72 -17.35 -9.14
C GLY A 285 2.51 -16.51 -9.46
N SER A 286 1.48 -16.69 -8.65
CA SER A 286 0.25 -15.90 -8.70
C SER A 286 -0.32 -15.74 -7.31
N ASP A 287 -0.83 -14.55 -7.02
CA ASP A 287 -1.45 -14.23 -5.74
C ASP A 287 -2.86 -13.66 -5.91
N TYR A 288 -3.65 -13.85 -4.87
CA TYR A 288 -4.95 -13.23 -4.67
C TYR A 288 -5.01 -12.58 -3.29
N GLU A 289 -5.45 -11.32 -3.22
CA GLU A 289 -5.65 -10.59 -1.98
C GLU A 289 -7.06 -10.01 -1.88
N LEU A 290 -7.68 -10.19 -0.71
CA LEU A 290 -8.98 -9.65 -0.33
C LEU A 290 -8.82 -8.68 0.84
N GLY A 291 -9.25 -7.43 0.64
CA GLY A 291 -9.39 -6.43 1.71
C GLY A 291 -10.86 -6.25 2.06
N LYS A 292 -11.24 -6.54 3.31
CA LYS A 292 -12.63 -6.48 3.77
C LYS A 292 -13.04 -5.06 4.18
N TRP A 293 -13.12 -4.16 3.22
CA TRP A 293 -13.54 -2.78 3.47
C TRP A 293 -15.03 -2.66 3.80
N SER A 294 -15.89 -3.54 3.28
CA SER A 294 -17.35 -3.49 3.53
C SER A 294 -17.77 -3.63 4.98
N THR A 295 -16.88 -4.06 5.86
CA THR A 295 -17.12 -4.13 7.31
C THR A 295 -16.71 -2.85 8.04
N ILE A 296 -16.17 -1.86 7.32
CA ILE A 296 -15.76 -0.57 7.86
C ILE A 296 -16.83 0.46 7.54
N ASN A 297 -17.50 0.90 8.59
CA ASN A 297 -18.27 2.14 8.56
C ASN A 297 -17.34 3.28 8.95
N PHE A 298 -17.05 4.14 7.99
CA PHE A 298 -16.55 5.47 8.28
C PHE A 298 -17.75 6.31 8.73
N SER A 299 -17.56 7.26 9.65
CA SER A 299 -18.63 8.15 10.13
C SER A 299 -19.07 9.19 9.08
N TYR A 300 -19.08 8.84 7.80
CA TYR A 300 -19.53 9.68 6.70
C TYR A 300 -20.89 9.16 6.20
N PRO A 301 -21.97 9.94 6.32
CA PRO A 301 -23.33 9.47 6.03
C PRO A 301 -23.58 9.06 4.56
N ASN A 302 -22.75 9.53 3.62
CA ASN A 302 -22.90 9.26 2.19
C ASN A 302 -21.79 8.36 1.61
N LEU A 303 -21.04 7.65 2.46
CA LEU A 303 -19.95 6.77 2.02
C LEU A 303 -20.29 5.30 2.28
N ASP A 304 -20.37 4.52 1.20
CA ASP A 304 -20.47 3.06 1.26
C ASP A 304 -19.14 2.41 0.85
N THR A 305 -18.69 1.42 1.63
CA THR A 305 -17.40 0.76 1.43
C THR A 305 -17.59 -0.63 0.81
N LYS A 306 -16.75 -0.97 -0.17
CA LYS A 306 -16.79 -2.28 -0.84
C LYS A 306 -15.46 -2.98 -0.76
N ASN A 307 -15.51 -4.31 -0.65
CA ASN A 307 -14.30 -5.13 -0.58
C ASN A 307 -13.40 -4.90 -1.79
N SER A 308 -12.10 -4.85 -1.54
CA SER A 308 -11.08 -4.74 -2.57
C SER A 308 -10.54 -6.12 -2.92
N ASN A 309 -10.42 -6.42 -4.20
CA ASN A 309 -9.85 -7.67 -4.70
C ASN A 309 -8.64 -7.34 -5.56
N ARG A 310 -7.52 -8.04 -5.36
CA ARG A 310 -6.31 -7.87 -6.16
C ARG A 310 -5.83 -9.24 -6.63
N PHE A 311 -5.49 -9.32 -7.92
CA PHE A 311 -4.85 -10.47 -8.53
C PHE A 311 -3.49 -10.02 -9.07
N SER A 312 -2.47 -10.83 -8.88
CA SER A 312 -1.14 -10.60 -9.45
C SER A 312 -0.54 -11.89 -9.98
N VAL A 313 0.24 -11.76 -11.05
CA VAL A 313 0.99 -12.86 -11.68
C VAL A 313 2.38 -12.35 -11.99
N GLY A 314 3.39 -13.16 -11.69
CA GLY A 314 4.79 -12.80 -11.88
C GLY A 314 5.59 -13.96 -12.44
N ILE A 315 6.47 -13.69 -13.40
CA ILE A 315 7.41 -14.66 -13.97
C ILE A 315 8.79 -14.01 -14.02
N GLU A 316 9.78 -14.71 -13.49
CA GLU A 316 11.19 -14.37 -13.64
C GLU A 316 11.93 -15.49 -14.36
N TYR A 317 12.79 -15.11 -15.29
CA TYR A 317 13.70 -16.01 -15.98
C TYR A 317 15.08 -15.37 -16.05
N SER A 318 16.11 -16.14 -15.71
CA SER A 318 17.51 -15.76 -15.84
C SER A 318 18.25 -16.80 -16.67
N SER A 319 18.85 -16.36 -17.78
CA SER A 319 19.82 -17.17 -18.52
C SER A 319 21.05 -17.32 -17.63
N GLY A 320 21.27 -18.53 -17.10
CA GLY A 320 22.46 -18.78 -16.30
C GLY A 320 23.71 -18.56 -17.16
N GLU A 321 24.71 -17.90 -16.58
CA GLU A 321 26.11 -18.10 -16.94
C GLU A 321 26.59 -19.45 -16.38
#